data_AF-A0A520GTZ5-F1
#
_entry.id   AF-A0A520GTZ5-F1
#
_cell.length_a   1.000
_cell.length_b   1.000
_cell.length_c   1.000
_cell.angle_alpha   90.00
_cell.angle_beta   90.00
_cell.angle_gamma   90.00
#
_symmetry.space_group_name_H-M   'P 1'
#
loop_
_entity.id
_entity.type
_entity.pdbx_description
1 polymer ?
#
loop_
_entity_poly.entity_id
_entity_poly.type
_entity_poly.pdbx_seq_one_letter_code
_entity_poly.pdbx_strand_id
1 'polypeptide(L)' 'MKELRQLAGRLIMVRLSGTELDDDTAAFLRTNRIRAACLFRQNMTDGGQLTRFTGALRE' A
#
# COMPACT_ATOMS: atom_id res chain seq x y z
N MET A 1 -7.92 -12.09 -18.60
CA MET A 1 -7.18 -10.83 -18.32
C MET A 1 -7.14 -10.40 -16.86
N LYS A 2 -8.26 -10.42 -16.12
CA LYS A 2 -8.30 -10.01 -14.70
C LYS A 2 -7.31 -10.78 -13.82
N GLU A 3 -7.15 -12.09 -14.06
CA GLU A 3 -6.19 -12.93 -13.33
C GLU A 3 -4.73 -12.57 -13.60
N LEU A 4 -4.35 -12.37 -14.87
CA LEU A 4 -2.98 -11.95 -15.22
C LEU A 4 -2.61 -10.61 -14.58
N ARG A 5 -3.57 -9.66 -14.53
CA ARG A 5 -3.39 -8.38 -13.84
C ARG A 5 -3.17 -8.57 -12.33
N GLN A 6 -3.93 -9.45 -11.70
CA GLN A 6 -3.75 -9.75 -10.27
C GLN A 6 -2.46 -10.52 -9.98
N LEU A 7 -2.01 -11.38 -10.90
CA LEU A 7 -0.72 -12.05 -10.80
C LEU A 7 0.42 -11.03 -10.89
N ALA A 8 0.36 -10.11 -11.85
CA ALA A 8 1.33 -9.03 -11.98
C ALA A 8 1.40 -8.15 -10.72
N GLY A 9 0.26 -7.85 -10.10
CA GLY A 9 0.23 -7.07 -8.85
C GLY A 9 1.01 -7.72 -7.69
N ARG A 10 1.02 -9.05 -7.60
CA ARG A 10 1.80 -9.77 -6.58
C ARG A 10 3.31 -9.72 -6.80
N LEU A 11 3.75 -9.32 -7.99
CA LEU A 11 5.15 -9.30 -8.42
C LEU A 11 5.75 -7.88 -8.40
N ILE A 12 5.00 -6.88 -7.93
CA ILE A 12 5.44 -5.49 -7.88
C ILE A 12 5.39 -4.94 -6.45
N MET A 13 6.26 -3.98 -6.19
CA MET A 13 6.24 -3.13 -5.00
C MET A 13 5.92 -1.71 -5.44
N VAL A 14 4.97 -1.06 -4.76
CA VAL A 14 4.56 0.31 -5.09
C VAL A 14 5.05 1.31 -4.06
N ARG A 15 5.31 2.54 -4.50
CA ARG A 15 5.53 3.68 -3.60
C ARG A 15 4.18 4.24 -3.17
N LEU A 16 4.04 4.55 -1.88
CA LEU A 16 2.85 5.22 -1.35
C LEU A 16 3.09 6.73 -1.16
N SER A 17 2.05 7.52 -1.40
CA SER A 17 1.97 8.94 -1.07
C SER A 17 1.33 9.14 0.31
N GLY A 18 1.53 10.32 0.89
CA GLY A 18 0.92 10.68 2.16
C GLY A 18 1.45 9.90 3.38
N THR A 19 0.84 10.17 4.53
CA THR A 19 1.20 9.59 5.83
C THR A 19 0.11 8.66 6.35
N GLU A 20 -0.93 8.38 5.57
CA GLU A 20 -2.02 7.49 5.95
C GLU A 20 -2.50 6.73 4.70
N LEU A 21 -3.18 5.61 4.90
CA LEU A 21 -3.75 4.84 3.80
C LEU A 21 -5.13 5.42 3.44
N ASP A 22 -5.20 6.16 2.34
CA ASP A 22 -6.48 6.63 1.80
C ASP A 22 -7.28 5.51 1.10
N ASP A 23 -8.58 5.73 0.97
CA ASP A 23 -9.53 4.74 0.43
C ASP A 23 -9.21 4.37 -1.03
N ASP A 24 -8.77 5.34 -1.84
CA ASP A 24 -8.45 5.13 -3.26
C ASP A 24 -7.23 4.23 -3.41
N THR A 25 -6.18 4.49 -2.62
CA THR A 25 -4.98 3.67 -2.56
C THR A 25 -5.31 2.27 -2.03
N ALA A 26 -6.13 2.17 -0.98
CA ALA A 26 -6.55 0.87 -0.45
C ALA A 26 -7.34 0.07 -1.50
N ALA A 27 -8.26 0.70 -2.22
CA ALA A 27 -9.02 0.10 -3.31
C ALA A 27 -8.11 -0.33 -4.47
N PHE A 28 -7.11 0.48 -4.82
CA PHE A 28 -6.11 0.15 -5.83
C PHE A 28 -5.29 -1.09 -5.45
N LEU A 29 -4.77 -1.16 -4.22
CA LEU A 29 -4.00 -2.30 -3.73
C LEU A 29 -4.83 -3.59 -3.77
N ARG A 30 -6.08 -3.54 -3.29
CA ARG A 30 -7.00 -4.70 -3.27
C ARG A 30 -7.40 -5.16 -4.66
N THR A 31 -7.76 -4.24 -5.53
CA THR A 31 -8.17 -4.53 -6.92
C THR A 31 -7.05 -5.21 -7.70
N ASN A 32 -5.80 -4.75 -7.53
CA ASN A 32 -4.65 -5.27 -8.24
C ASN A 32 -3.94 -6.42 -7.51
N ARG A 33 -4.34 -6.77 -6.27
CA ARG A 33 -3.67 -7.79 -5.43
C ARG A 33 -2.19 -7.48 -5.19
N ILE A 34 -1.86 -6.21 -4.99
CA ILE A 34 -0.51 -5.77 -4.63
C ILE A 34 -0.25 -6.13 -3.17
N ARG A 35 0.94 -6.68 -2.89
CA ARG A 35 1.33 -7.19 -1.55
C ARG A 35 2.60 -6.56 -0.99
N ALA A 36 3.21 -5.62 -1.71
CA ALA A 36 4.43 -4.94 -1.29
C ALA A 36 4.30 -3.43 -1.47
N ALA A 37 4.71 -2.68 -0.46
CA ALA A 37 4.78 -1.23 -0.47
C ALA A 37 6.14 -0.76 0.04
N CYS A 38 6.66 0.31 -0.56
CA CYS A 38 7.87 0.99 -0.13
C CYS A 38 7.53 2.35 0.48
N LEU A 39 7.95 2.55 1.72
CA LEU A 39 7.80 3.82 2.45
C LEU A 39 9.11 4.60 2.44
N PHE A 40 8.99 5.91 2.31
CA PHE A 40 10.08 6.88 2.34
C PHE A 40 9.88 7.85 3.49
N ARG A 41 10.85 8.76 3.71
CA ARG A 41 10.80 9.78 4.77
C ARG A 41 9.49 10.58 4.77
N GLN A 42 8.92 10.86 3.59
CA GLN A 42 7.65 11.61 3.46
C GLN A 42 6.42 10.88 4.04
N ASN A 43 6.52 9.57 4.28
CA ASN A 43 5.42 8.75 4.79
C ASN A 43 5.40 8.67 6.33
N MET A 44 6.34 9.34 7.00
CA MET A 44 6.63 9.18 8.43
C MET A 44 6.60 10.53 9.14
N THR A 45 5.74 10.66 10.14
CA THR A 45 5.73 11.80 11.08
C THR A 45 6.33 11.38 12.42
N ASP A 46 5.82 10.30 13.00
CA ASP A 46 6.21 9.73 14.28
C ASP A 46 5.88 8.22 14.34
N GLY A 47 6.32 7.56 15.42
CA GLY A 47 6.12 6.11 15.57
C GLY A 47 4.64 5.71 15.72
N GLY A 48 3.79 6.56 16.31
CA GLY A 48 2.37 6.29 16.47
C GLY A 48 1.64 6.32 15.14
N GLN A 49 1.89 7.35 14.33
CA GLN A 49 1.39 7.43 12.96
C GLN A 49 1.90 6.26 12.11
N LEU A 50 3.20 5.95 12.13
CA LEU A 50 3.74 4.87 11.31
C LEU A 50 3.17 3.49 11.69
N THR A 51 2.90 3.27 12.98
CA THR A 51 2.25 2.04 13.46
C THR A 51 0.83 1.91 12.91
N ARG A 52 0.04 2.99 12.91
CA ARG A 52 -1.30 2.99 12.32
C ARG A 52 -1.25 2.78 10.80
N PHE A 53 -0.36 3.50 10.10
CA PHE A 53 -0.27 3.42 8.65
C PHE A 53 0.15 2.02 8.19
N THR A 54 1.16 1.42 8.83
CA THR A 54 1.58 0.04 8.52
C THR A 54 0.56 -1.01 8.98
N GLY A 55 -0.18 -0.75 10.06
CA GLY A 55 -1.33 -1.55 10.48
C GLY A 55 -2.42 -1.59 9.42
N ALA A 56 -2.82 -0.43 8.89
CA ALA A 56 -3.82 -0.32 7.83
C ALA A 56 -3.41 -1.06 6.54
N LEU A 57 -2.11 -1.10 6.21
CA LEU A 57 -1.60 -1.85 5.04
C LEU A 57 -1.69 -3.36 5.19
N ARG A 58 -1.79 -3.88 6.43
CA ARG A 58 -1.90 -5.31 6.70
C ARG A 58 -3.32 -5.86 6.50
N GLU A 59 -4.34 -5.00 6.57
CA GLU A 59 -5.77 -5.33 6.47
C GLU A 59 -6.26 -5.54 5.03
#